data_AF-A0A7W0QDN5-F1
#
_entry.id   AF-A0A7W0QDN5-F1
#
_cell.length_a   1.000
_cell.length_b   1.000
_cell.length_c   1.000
_cell.angle_alpha   90.00
_cell.angle_beta   90.00
_cell.angle_gamma   90.00
#
_symmetry.space_group_name_H-M   'P 1'
#
loop_
_entity.id
_entity.type
_entity.pdbx_description
1 polymer ?
#
loop_
_entity_poly.entity_id
_entity_poly.type
_entity_poly.pdbx_seq_one_letter_code
_entity_poly.pdbx_strand_id
1 'polypeptide(L)'
;MRRLAWIVLGSLLASSCGSNSSPPAGPITAAPADAGPPADAATLDRDLPRLAERSVRLYEAVAALLQAAGEDCAAATVELRNVQQVYNEVVIANAKVLHEGRARELKAALAPFDDQFDAAAKQIVGAPTLAKCVHDHAFTKAFDELVGAPP
;
A
#
# COMPACT_ATOMS: atom_id res chain seq x y z
N MET A 1 3.64 -28.05 35.30
CA MET A 1 4.42 -27.46 36.42
C MET A 1 5.19 -26.27 35.84
N ARG A 2 4.89 -25.03 36.22
CA ARG A 2 5.73 -24.13 37.06
C ARG A 2 7.13 -23.90 36.43
N ARG A 3 7.68 -22.71 36.17
CA ARG A 3 7.54 -21.34 36.71
C ARG A 3 8.47 -20.38 35.92
N LEU A 4 8.16 -19.08 35.92
CA LEU A 4 9.01 -17.88 36.20
C LEU A 4 10.53 -17.97 35.91
N ALA A 5 11.31 -16.95 35.54
CA ALA A 5 11.20 -15.50 35.45
C ALA A 5 12.62 -14.93 35.22
N TRP A 6 12.73 -13.81 34.50
CA TRP A 6 13.61 -12.65 34.73
C TRP A 6 15.17 -12.72 34.66
N ILE A 7 15.70 -11.96 33.67
CA ILE A 7 16.69 -10.86 33.70
C ILE A 7 17.88 -10.94 34.69
N VAL A 8 19.11 -10.63 34.21
CA VAL A 8 20.01 -9.57 34.76
C VAL A 8 21.44 -9.58 34.16
N LEU A 9 21.85 -8.38 33.74
CA LEU A 9 23.18 -7.75 33.70
C LEU A 9 24.34 -8.33 32.85
N GLY A 10 24.77 -7.49 31.90
CA GLY A 10 26.20 -7.24 31.65
C GLY A 10 26.49 -5.76 31.87
N SER A 11 27.04 -5.40 33.03
CA SER A 11 27.56 -4.07 33.37
C SER A 11 29.05 -4.18 33.70
N LEU A 12 29.89 -3.41 33.01
CA LEU A 12 31.26 -3.04 33.38
C LEU A 12 31.48 -1.64 32.79
N LEU A 13 31.19 -0.54 33.51
CA LEU A 13 31.97 0.14 34.55
C LEU A 13 33.35 0.63 34.09
N ALA A 14 33.47 1.94 33.94
CA ALA A 14 34.62 2.70 34.42
C ALA A 14 34.15 4.07 34.93
N SER A 15 34.35 4.28 36.23
CA SER A 15 34.05 5.50 36.97
C SER A 15 35.17 6.52 36.82
N SER A 16 34.82 7.80 36.70
CA SER A 16 35.63 8.88 37.28
C SER A 16 34.74 10.06 37.68
N CYS A 17 34.84 10.41 38.95
CA CYS A 17 34.19 11.54 39.61
C CYS A 17 34.91 12.86 39.29
N GLY A 18 34.15 13.96 39.29
CA GLY A 18 34.64 15.21 39.87
C GLY A 18 34.24 16.49 39.16
N SER A 19 33.59 17.37 39.93
CA SER A 19 33.60 18.84 39.80
C SER A 19 32.50 19.50 38.96
N ASN A 20 31.43 19.85 39.66
CA ASN A 20 30.76 21.16 39.70
C ASN A 20 31.00 22.13 38.52
N SER A 21 29.98 22.32 37.68
CA SER A 21 29.70 23.57 36.98
C SER A 21 28.25 23.55 36.47
N SER A 22 27.35 24.27 37.15
CA SER A 22 26.12 24.74 36.51
C SER A 22 26.49 25.83 35.49
N PRO A 23 25.94 25.78 34.26
CA PRO A 23 25.43 27.01 33.65
C PRO A 23 24.18 26.75 32.78
N PRO A 24 23.59 27.83 32.22
CA PRO A 24 22.29 28.37 32.59
C PRO A 24 21.09 27.61 32.01
N ALA A 25 19.90 27.88 32.56
CA ALA A 25 18.62 27.52 31.95
C ALA A 25 18.52 28.10 30.53
N GLY A 26 18.83 27.26 29.53
CA GLY A 26 18.42 27.49 28.16
C GLY A 26 16.92 27.24 28.03
N PRO A 27 16.21 27.94 27.14
CA PRO A 27 14.80 27.69 26.92
C PRO A 27 14.61 26.21 26.60
N ILE A 28 13.69 25.56 27.31
CA ILE A 28 13.28 24.19 27.02
C ILE A 28 12.74 24.21 25.60
N THR A 29 13.56 23.81 24.63
CA THR A 29 13.06 23.40 23.32
C THR A 29 12.19 22.19 23.62
N ALA A 30 10.88 22.43 23.68
CA ALA A 30 9.89 21.37 23.70
C ALA A 30 10.30 20.40 22.59
N ALA A 31 10.53 19.14 22.96
CA ALA A 31 10.66 18.07 22.00
C ALA A 31 9.49 18.23 21.02
N PRO A 32 9.73 18.18 19.69
CA PRO A 32 8.64 18.27 18.75
C PRO A 32 7.63 17.20 19.14
N ALA A 33 6.43 17.64 19.53
CA ALA A 33 5.29 16.77 19.63
C ALA A 33 5.24 16.06 18.28
N ASP A 34 5.40 14.74 18.31
CA ASP A 34 5.19 13.86 17.17
C ASP A 34 3.77 14.14 16.72
N ALA A 35 3.65 15.05 15.75
CA ALA A 35 2.38 15.46 15.21
C ALA A 35 1.87 14.22 14.50
N GLY A 36 0.94 13.51 15.17
CA GLY A 36 0.14 12.49 14.52
C GLY A 36 -0.32 13.03 13.16
N PRO A 37 -0.37 12.17 12.13
CA PRO A 37 -0.57 12.59 10.74
C PRO A 37 -1.67 13.64 10.64
N PRO A 38 -1.47 14.73 9.89
CA PRO A 38 -2.35 15.88 9.89
C PRO A 38 -3.81 15.45 9.70
N ALA A 39 -4.67 15.92 10.58
CA ALA A 39 -6.09 15.53 10.68
C ALA A 39 -6.92 15.78 9.39
N ASP A 40 -6.34 16.50 8.42
CA ASP A 40 -6.99 16.87 7.15
C ASP A 40 -6.58 16.01 5.95
N ALA A 41 -5.67 15.05 6.11
CA ALA A 41 -5.50 14.01 5.11
C ALA A 41 -6.55 12.91 5.34
N ALA A 42 -7.74 13.08 4.76
CA ALA A 42 -8.71 11.98 4.70
C ALA A 42 -8.00 10.73 4.15
N THR A 43 -8.01 9.66 4.94
CA THR A 43 -7.48 8.36 4.49
C THR A 43 -8.22 7.96 3.21
N LEU A 44 -7.55 7.24 2.30
CA LEU A 44 -8.09 7.01 0.96
C LEU A 44 -9.46 6.30 0.98
N ASP A 45 -9.74 5.46 1.99
CA ASP A 45 -11.05 4.82 2.24
C ASP A 45 -12.18 5.79 2.60
N ARG A 46 -11.86 7.02 3.03
CA ARG A 46 -12.83 8.08 3.36
C ARG A 46 -13.01 9.05 2.21
N ASP A 47 -11.96 9.28 1.42
CA ASP A 47 -11.99 10.12 0.21
C ASP A 47 -12.37 9.27 -1.02
N LEU A 48 -13.65 8.93 -1.14
CA LEU A 48 -14.14 8.10 -2.25
C LEU A 48 -13.87 8.67 -3.64
N PRO A 49 -13.98 9.99 -3.90
CA PRO A 49 -13.57 10.56 -5.19
C PRO A 49 -12.10 10.28 -5.52
N ARG A 50 -11.19 10.48 -4.56
CA ARG A 50 -9.77 10.19 -4.76
C ARG A 50 -9.51 8.69 -4.91
N LEU A 51 -10.22 7.86 -4.16
CA LEU A 51 -10.15 6.40 -4.31
C LEU A 51 -10.60 5.96 -5.70
N ALA A 52 -11.67 6.54 -6.23
CA ALA A 52 -12.17 6.25 -7.57
C ALA A 52 -11.14 6.63 -8.65
N GLU A 53 -10.58 7.84 -8.58
CA GLU A 53 -9.52 8.29 -9.50
C GLU A 53 -8.31 7.35 -9.45
N ARG A 54 -7.83 6.99 -8.25
CA ARG A 54 -6.68 6.09 -8.14
C ARG A 54 -7.00 4.66 -8.54
N SER A 55 -8.24 4.22 -8.40
CA SER A 55 -8.70 2.91 -8.87
C SER A 55 -8.70 2.83 -10.40
N VAL A 56 -9.10 3.88 -11.12
CA VAL A 56 -8.99 3.88 -12.58
C VAL A 56 -7.54 3.90 -13.04
N ARG A 57 -6.66 4.68 -12.35
CA ARG A 57 -5.22 4.68 -12.65
C ARG A 57 -4.55 3.32 -12.44
N LEU A 58 -4.99 2.55 -11.44
CA LEU A 58 -4.56 1.16 -11.26
C LEU A 58 -4.90 0.33 -12.51
N TYR A 59 -6.15 0.37 -12.99
CA TYR A 59 -6.57 -0.39 -14.17
C TYR A 59 -5.81 0.03 -15.43
N GLU A 60 -5.61 1.33 -15.64
CA GLU A 60 -4.81 1.85 -16.76
C GLU A 60 -3.34 1.39 -16.69
N ALA A 61 -2.74 1.38 -15.49
CA ALA A 61 -1.39 0.90 -15.29
C ALA A 61 -1.25 -0.60 -15.59
N VAL A 62 -2.24 -1.40 -15.18
CA VAL A 62 -2.30 -2.84 -15.53
C VAL A 62 -2.48 -3.04 -17.02
N ALA A 63 -3.38 -2.29 -17.67
CA ALA A 63 -3.54 -2.36 -19.11
C ALA A 63 -2.23 -2.04 -19.83
N ALA A 64 -1.57 -0.94 -19.47
CA ALA A 64 -0.32 -0.51 -20.07
C ALA A 64 0.80 -1.53 -19.90
N LEU A 65 0.98 -2.10 -18.70
CA LEU A 65 2.04 -3.08 -18.46
C LEU A 65 1.82 -4.37 -19.27
N LEU A 66 0.58 -4.86 -19.36
CA LEU A 66 0.28 -6.09 -20.10
C LEU A 66 0.45 -5.88 -21.61
N GLN A 67 0.16 -4.69 -22.12
CA GLN A 67 0.45 -4.37 -23.52
C GLN A 67 1.97 -4.26 -23.76
N ALA A 68 2.71 -3.63 -22.84
CA ALA A 68 4.16 -3.45 -22.96
C ALA A 68 4.96 -4.76 -22.81
N ALA A 69 4.54 -5.65 -21.91
CA ALA A 69 5.20 -6.93 -21.69
C ALA A 69 4.99 -7.92 -22.85
N GLY A 70 3.91 -7.77 -23.62
CA GLY A 70 3.62 -8.63 -24.76
C GLY A 70 3.47 -10.08 -24.34
N GLU A 71 4.38 -10.96 -24.79
CA GLU A 71 4.34 -12.39 -24.45
C GLU A 71 5.39 -12.78 -23.37
N ASP A 72 6.11 -11.81 -22.79
CA ASP A 72 7.13 -12.06 -21.77
C ASP A 72 6.50 -12.17 -20.37
N CYS A 73 6.23 -13.40 -19.96
CA CYS A 73 5.61 -13.69 -18.67
C CYS A 73 6.48 -13.32 -17.47
N ALA A 74 7.81 -13.38 -17.59
CA ALA A 74 8.72 -13.02 -16.51
C ALA A 74 8.74 -11.50 -16.30
N ALA A 75 8.86 -10.73 -17.39
CA ALA A 75 8.77 -9.28 -17.35
C ALA A 75 7.40 -8.82 -16.82
N ALA A 76 6.31 -9.41 -17.32
CA ALA A 76 4.96 -9.11 -16.85
C ALA A 76 4.79 -9.38 -15.35
N THR A 77 5.36 -10.47 -14.84
CA THR A 77 5.31 -10.82 -13.41
C THR A 77 6.03 -9.79 -12.54
N VAL A 78 7.21 -9.31 -12.97
CA VAL A 78 7.95 -8.28 -12.25
C VAL A 78 7.15 -6.98 -12.21
N GLU A 79 6.60 -6.56 -13.34
CA GLU A 79 5.84 -5.31 -13.41
C GLU A 79 4.50 -5.38 -12.67
N LEU A 80 3.81 -6.53 -12.66
CA LEU A 80 2.62 -6.71 -11.84
C LEU A 80 2.91 -6.51 -10.35
N ARG A 81 4.04 -7.04 -9.85
CA ARG A 81 4.47 -6.82 -8.46
C ARG A 81 4.80 -5.37 -8.18
N ASN A 82 5.42 -4.67 -9.13
CA ASN A 82 5.69 -3.24 -8.99
C ASN A 82 4.38 -2.44 -8.91
N VAL A 83 3.41 -2.73 -9.79
CA VAL A 83 2.08 -2.10 -9.76
C VAL A 83 1.38 -2.38 -8.44
N GLN A 84 1.42 -3.63 -7.95
CA GLN A 84 0.86 -3.97 -6.64
C GLN A 84 1.45 -3.11 -5.52
N GLN A 85 2.78 -2.92 -5.48
CA GLN A 85 3.41 -2.10 -4.45
C GLN A 85 2.96 -0.63 -4.53
N VAL A 86 2.87 -0.07 -5.74
CA VAL A 86 2.46 1.32 -5.95
C VAL A 86 0.99 1.55 -5.58
N TYR A 87 0.12 0.56 -5.81
CA TYR A 87 -1.32 0.68 -5.64
C TYR A 87 -1.89 -0.11 -4.45
N ASN A 88 -1.05 -0.63 -3.56
CA ASN A 88 -1.48 -1.40 -2.39
C ASN A 88 -2.47 -0.61 -1.51
N GLU A 89 -2.28 0.70 -1.38
CA GLU A 89 -3.21 1.56 -0.63
C GLU A 89 -4.63 1.61 -1.25
N VAL A 90 -4.74 1.53 -2.58
CA VAL A 90 -6.02 1.50 -3.29
C VAL A 90 -6.73 0.17 -3.03
N VAL A 91 -5.99 -0.94 -3.09
CA VAL A 91 -6.51 -2.29 -2.82
C VAL A 91 -7.03 -2.38 -1.38
N ILE A 92 -6.25 -1.92 -0.41
CA ILE A 92 -6.63 -1.87 1.01
C ILE A 92 -7.85 -0.96 1.24
N ALA A 93 -7.85 0.24 0.65
CA ALA A 93 -8.95 1.18 0.81
C ALA A 93 -10.26 0.66 0.20
N ASN A 94 -10.21 0.08 -1.01
CA ASN A 94 -11.37 -0.56 -1.63
C ASN A 94 -11.92 -1.70 -0.77
N ALA A 95 -11.06 -2.60 -0.29
CA ALA A 95 -11.47 -3.70 0.58
C ALA A 95 -12.14 -3.20 1.87
N LYS A 96 -11.60 -2.15 2.48
CA LYS A 96 -12.18 -1.54 3.68
C LYS A 96 -13.55 -0.91 3.41
N VAL A 97 -13.69 -0.15 2.32
CA VAL A 97 -14.97 0.46 1.92
C VAL A 97 -16.04 -0.61 1.68
N LEU A 98 -15.67 -1.74 1.06
CA LEU A 98 -16.58 -2.88 0.86
C LEU A 98 -16.94 -3.56 2.18
N HIS A 99 -15.96 -3.76 3.07
CA HIS A 99 -16.18 -4.34 4.40
C HIS A 99 -17.11 -3.47 5.27
N GLU A 100 -16.99 -2.15 5.15
CA GLU A 100 -17.87 -1.18 5.82
C GLU A 100 -19.28 -1.09 5.20
N GLY A 101 -19.56 -1.86 4.14
CA GLY A 101 -20.87 -1.89 3.49
C GLY A 101 -21.14 -0.68 2.57
N ARG A 102 -20.12 0.12 2.26
CA ARG A 102 -20.21 1.37 1.50
C ARG A 102 -20.07 1.16 -0.02
N ALA A 103 -20.37 -0.04 -0.50
CA ALA A 103 -20.25 -0.40 -1.92
C ALA A 103 -21.08 0.50 -2.85
N ARG A 104 -22.26 0.97 -2.41
CA ARG A 104 -23.10 1.88 -3.21
C ARG A 104 -22.46 3.27 -3.36
N GLU A 105 -21.82 3.76 -2.31
CA GLU A 105 -21.14 5.06 -2.33
C GLU A 105 -19.90 4.99 -3.23
N LEU A 106 -19.13 3.90 -3.11
CA LEU A 106 -17.99 3.64 -3.99
C LEU A 106 -18.44 3.55 -5.46
N LYS A 107 -19.52 2.81 -5.75
CA LYS A 107 -20.09 2.75 -7.10
C LYS A 107 -20.47 4.12 -7.64
N ALA A 108 -21.10 4.97 -6.82
CA ALA A 108 -21.45 6.33 -7.22
C ALA A 108 -20.21 7.19 -7.50
N ALA A 109 -19.14 7.03 -6.72
CA ALA A 109 -17.88 7.73 -6.93
C ALA A 109 -17.13 7.24 -8.19
N LEU A 110 -17.28 5.96 -8.56
CA LEU A 110 -16.68 5.37 -9.75
C LEU A 110 -17.42 5.73 -11.04
N ALA A 111 -18.73 6.00 -10.98
CA ALA A 111 -19.57 6.24 -12.15
C ALA A 111 -19.02 7.26 -13.18
N PRO A 112 -18.38 8.37 -12.80
CA PRO A 112 -17.78 9.31 -13.76
C PRO A 112 -16.62 8.71 -14.58
N PHE A 113 -16.07 7.57 -14.15
CA PHE A 113 -14.94 6.89 -14.75
C PHE A 113 -15.33 5.58 -15.46
N ASP A 114 -16.62 5.24 -15.55
CA ASP A 114 -17.09 3.96 -16.12
C ASP A 114 -16.50 3.68 -17.50
N ASP A 115 -16.49 4.66 -18.41
CA ASP A 115 -15.92 4.51 -19.75
C ASP A 115 -14.41 4.20 -19.73
N GLN A 116 -13.67 4.78 -18.77
CA GLN A 116 -12.23 4.58 -18.62
C GLN A 116 -11.95 3.19 -18.04
N PHE A 117 -12.74 2.74 -17.05
CA PHE A 117 -12.69 1.37 -16.55
C PHE A 117 -12.99 0.36 -17.66
N ASP A 118 -14.05 0.59 -18.44
CA ASP A 118 -14.42 -0.29 -19.54
C ASP A 118 -13.34 -0.35 -20.62
N ALA A 119 -12.73 0.78 -20.96
CA ALA A 119 -11.63 0.84 -21.91
C ALA A 119 -10.40 0.07 -21.41
N ALA A 120 -9.97 0.31 -20.16
CA ALA A 120 -8.84 -0.38 -19.55
C ALA A 120 -9.11 -1.89 -19.40
N ALA A 121 -10.30 -2.29 -18.95
CA ALA A 121 -10.70 -3.68 -18.84
C ALA A 121 -10.66 -4.41 -20.19
N LYS A 122 -11.15 -3.77 -21.27
CA LYS A 122 -11.05 -4.31 -22.64
C LYS A 122 -9.60 -4.51 -23.07
N GLN A 123 -8.71 -3.56 -22.76
CA GLN A 123 -7.29 -3.67 -23.06
C GLN A 123 -6.61 -4.79 -22.26
N ILE A 124 -6.97 -4.96 -20.98
CA ILE A 124 -6.48 -6.03 -20.13
C ILE A 124 -6.89 -7.39 -20.71
N VAL A 125 -8.19 -7.61 -20.93
CA VAL A 125 -8.73 -8.89 -21.44
C VAL A 125 -8.19 -9.20 -22.85
N GLY A 126 -7.95 -8.18 -23.67
CA GLY A 126 -7.36 -8.32 -25.01
C GLY A 126 -5.83 -8.41 -25.03
N ALA A 127 -5.15 -8.34 -23.89
CA ALA A 127 -3.69 -8.31 -23.86
C ALA A 127 -3.07 -9.66 -24.25
N PRO A 128 -2.04 -9.67 -25.11
CA PRO A 128 -1.29 -10.90 -25.45
C PRO A 128 -0.75 -11.62 -24.23
N THR A 129 -0.35 -10.86 -23.19
CA THR A 129 0.18 -11.43 -21.95
C THR A 129 -0.82 -12.35 -21.27
N LEU A 130 -2.10 -11.99 -21.19
CA LEU A 130 -3.09 -12.88 -20.56
C LEU A 130 -3.24 -14.18 -21.36
N ALA A 131 -3.29 -14.10 -22.69
CA ALA A 131 -3.42 -15.28 -23.53
C ALA A 131 -2.22 -16.24 -23.42
N LYS A 132 -1.01 -15.71 -23.19
CA LYS A 132 0.22 -16.50 -23.11
C LYS A 132 0.59 -16.94 -21.70
N CYS A 133 0.34 -16.10 -20.70
CA CYS A 133 0.92 -16.23 -19.37
C CYS A 133 -0.07 -16.75 -18.31
N VAL A 134 -1.36 -16.93 -18.63
CA VAL A 134 -2.35 -17.45 -17.66
C VAL A 134 -2.02 -18.86 -17.11
N HIS A 135 -1.20 -19.63 -17.83
CA HIS A 135 -0.71 -20.93 -17.37
C HIS A 135 0.62 -20.86 -16.62
N ASP A 136 1.27 -19.70 -16.58
CA ASP A 136 2.45 -19.47 -15.76
C ASP A 136 2.03 -19.17 -14.31
N HIS A 137 2.50 -20.00 -13.38
CA HIS A 137 2.09 -19.90 -11.98
C HIS A 137 2.56 -18.60 -11.32
N ALA A 138 3.75 -18.09 -11.67
CA ALA A 138 4.27 -16.88 -11.06
C ALA A 138 3.50 -15.64 -11.52
N PHE A 139 3.14 -15.61 -12.81
CA PHE A 139 2.28 -14.59 -13.40
C PHE A 139 0.88 -14.61 -12.76
N THR A 140 0.21 -15.76 -12.79
CA THR A 140 -1.17 -15.89 -12.27
C THR A 140 -1.22 -15.52 -10.79
N LYS A 141 -0.24 -15.95 -9.99
CA LYS A 141 -0.15 -15.52 -8.59
C LYS A 141 -0.02 -13.99 -8.45
N ALA A 142 0.89 -13.36 -9.20
CA ALA A 142 1.08 -11.91 -9.12
C ALA A 142 -0.16 -11.13 -9.59
N PHE A 143 -0.87 -11.66 -10.59
CA PHE A 143 -2.12 -11.09 -11.07
C PHE A 143 -3.24 -11.23 -10.04
N ASP A 144 -3.42 -12.42 -9.46
CA ASP A 144 -4.43 -12.69 -8.43
C ASP A 144 -4.21 -11.86 -7.17
N GLU A 145 -2.96 -11.68 -6.74
CA GLU A 145 -2.64 -10.83 -5.58
C GLU A 145 -2.89 -9.33 -5.84
N LEU A 146 -3.04 -8.91 -7.11
CA LEU A 146 -3.38 -7.55 -7.48
C LEU A 146 -4.90 -7.31 -7.54
N VAL A 147 -5.66 -8.30 -8.05
CA VAL A 147 -7.12 -8.20 -8.21
C VAL A 147 -7.90 -8.75 -7.01
N GLY A 148 -7.24 -9.55 -6.17
CA GLY A 148 -7.80 -10.11 -4.94
C GLY A 148 -7.89 -9.08 -3.82
N ALA A 149 -8.84 -9.31 -2.91
CA ALA A 149 -8.84 -8.58 -1.64
C ALA A 149 -7.60 -8.99 -0.82
N PRO A 150 -6.95 -8.04 -0.12
CA PRO A 150 -5.87 -8.38 0.79
C PRO A 150 -6.42 -9.25 1.93
N PRO A 151 -5.61 -10.18 2.49
CA PRO A 151 -6.03 -11.13 3.51
C PRO A 151 -6.47 -10.47 4.83
#